data_AF-J3AA00-F1
#
_entry.id   AF-J3AA00-F1
#
_cell.length_a   1.000
_cell.length_b   1.000
_cell.length_c   1.000
_cell.angle_alpha   90.00
_cell.angle_beta   90.00
_cell.angle_gamma   90.00
#
_symmetry.space_group_name_H-M   'P 1'
#
loop_
_entity.id
_entity.type
_entity.pdbx_description
1 polymer ?
#
loop_
_entity_poly.entity_id
_entity_poly.type
_entity_poly.pdbx_seq_one_letter_code
_entity_poly.pdbx_strand_id
1 'polypeptide(L)'
;MWKKGSALLAAGTILLTGCAGEASLVRDSIVATIDKPNYDFEGSLKLTGDVEKLPEAFGETADKESTALLSALKAGVTVKGSQLDLDTVKFEVEVKDDKLLRDNKLWTGDKKASVETIVDEDKVYVKSPLDSKYLVIDSNSSNPFMAELGGSDAANAAKLKEYQDKMNDLTFNFVKKYVSKYGYTLADAKNHGKQSVTLPNGDKVEATHVTVKIDAKELVKMFFFTANDAVASKEVKDFAVDMMVLTTSMTEDLYPEMGAKTTEAEKRANAEAMINESMAEAKKWLDETGKTYTPEKIVEEMKKEGFHKLAWNLDFYIDSNKMPVKQTSDLSVTFQAPEMKQAVTIGLAADQYAYNFGKATKFTAPAKDAGLTVEQLVKDEKAINSFSDKGFVRPIAESMVDQQKWMEEMAEDLEAEEAATTTK
;
A
#
# COMPACT_ATOMS: atom_id res chain seq x y z
N MET A 1 -9.43 -12.64 -11.07
CA MET A 1 -8.86 -11.43 -11.69
C MET A 1 -8.11 -10.52 -10.72
N TRP A 2 -8.35 -10.58 -9.40
CA TRP A 2 -7.62 -9.82 -8.37
C TRP A 2 -6.11 -10.13 -8.25
N LYS A 3 -5.70 -11.37 -8.54
CA LYS A 3 -4.28 -11.81 -8.50
C LYS A 3 -3.37 -11.16 -9.56
N LYS A 4 -3.92 -10.46 -10.56
CA LYS A 4 -3.15 -9.75 -11.60
C LYS A 4 -2.94 -8.26 -11.28
N GLY A 5 -3.75 -7.68 -10.38
CA GLY A 5 -3.63 -6.28 -9.96
C GLY A 5 -2.63 -6.05 -8.82
N SER A 6 -2.51 -7.02 -7.90
CA SER A 6 -1.56 -6.95 -6.78
C SER A 6 -0.10 -7.01 -7.23
N ALA A 7 0.21 -7.76 -8.31
CA ALA A 7 1.53 -7.75 -8.93
C ALA A 7 1.89 -6.39 -9.57
N LEU A 8 0.89 -5.62 -10.02
CA LEU A 8 1.09 -4.28 -10.59
C LEU A 8 1.31 -3.22 -9.50
N LEU A 9 0.69 -3.40 -8.32
CA LEU A 9 0.91 -2.57 -7.12
C LEU A 9 2.23 -2.88 -6.42
N ALA A 10 2.61 -4.17 -6.29
CA ALA A 10 3.92 -4.58 -5.78
C ALA A 10 5.05 -4.22 -6.77
N ALA A 11 4.79 -4.35 -8.07
CA ALA A 11 5.62 -3.73 -9.09
C ALA A 11 5.63 -2.21 -8.85
N GLY A 12 4.50 -1.53 -8.60
CA GLY A 12 4.41 -0.09 -8.28
C GLY A 12 5.38 0.39 -7.20
N THR A 13 5.51 -0.36 -6.11
CA THR A 13 6.43 -0.05 -5.01
C THR A 13 7.90 -0.32 -5.38
N ILE A 14 8.17 -1.32 -6.22
CA ILE A 14 9.50 -1.59 -6.80
C ILE A 14 9.81 -0.60 -7.97
N LEU A 15 8.79 -0.13 -8.70
CA LEU A 15 8.84 0.73 -9.89
C LEU A 15 9.38 2.12 -9.55
N LEU A 16 9.22 2.59 -8.30
CA LEU A 16 9.82 3.85 -7.85
C LEU A 16 11.32 3.74 -7.57
N THR A 17 11.86 2.53 -7.46
CA THR A 17 13.27 2.29 -7.10
C THR A 17 14.20 2.15 -8.31
N GLY A 18 13.62 2.21 -9.51
CA GLY A 18 14.30 1.92 -10.76
C GLY A 18 14.96 3.11 -11.42
N CYS A 19 16.15 3.51 -10.99
CA CYS A 19 16.74 4.75 -11.46
C CYS A 19 18.29 4.74 -11.52
N ALA A 20 18.88 4.27 -12.62
CA ALA A 20 20.27 4.54 -12.98
C ALA A 20 20.39 5.83 -13.83
N GLY A 21 21.55 6.49 -13.78
CA GLY A 21 21.82 7.76 -14.47
C GLY A 21 21.44 8.99 -13.65
N GLU A 22 20.88 10.03 -14.28
CA GLU A 22 20.40 11.27 -13.62
C GLU A 22 19.34 11.00 -12.54
N ALA A 23 18.70 9.83 -12.61
CA ALA A 23 17.72 9.36 -11.64
C ALA A 23 18.35 8.63 -10.43
N SER A 24 19.66 8.36 -10.41
CA SER A 24 20.35 7.78 -9.23
C SER A 24 20.11 8.58 -7.95
N LEU A 25 19.85 9.88 -8.07
CA LEU A 25 19.44 10.73 -6.97
C LEU A 25 18.07 10.32 -6.38
N VAL A 26 17.10 9.92 -7.21
CA VAL A 26 15.78 9.42 -6.79
C VAL A 26 15.93 8.12 -6.00
N ARG A 27 16.71 7.18 -6.53
CA ARG A 27 17.06 5.91 -5.85
C ARG A 27 17.69 6.17 -4.48
N ASP A 28 18.70 7.03 -4.43
CA ASP A 28 19.36 7.36 -3.17
C ASP A 28 18.41 8.06 -2.18
N SER A 29 17.41 8.81 -2.69
CA SER A 29 16.42 9.48 -1.84
C SER A 29 15.43 8.54 -1.16
N ILE A 30 15.09 7.43 -1.83
CA ILE A 30 14.29 6.36 -1.23
C ILE A 30 15.07 5.72 -0.08
N VAL A 31 16.34 5.36 -0.33
CA VAL A 31 17.21 4.80 0.73
C VAL A 31 17.33 5.78 1.90
N ALA A 32 17.57 7.06 1.62
CA ALA A 32 17.69 8.09 2.65
C ALA A 32 16.40 8.25 3.49
N THR A 33 15.22 8.10 2.89
CA THR A 33 13.93 8.17 3.60
C THR A 33 13.72 6.97 4.52
N ILE A 34 14.14 5.77 4.11
CA ILE A 34 14.10 4.58 4.99
C ILE A 34 15.15 4.70 6.12
N ASP A 35 16.31 5.32 5.86
CA ASP A 35 17.33 5.56 6.89
C ASP A 35 16.99 6.71 7.84
N LYS A 36 16.11 7.64 7.41
CA LYS A 36 15.68 8.82 8.18
C LYS A 36 14.14 8.97 8.12
N PRO A 37 13.39 8.03 8.72
CA PRO A 37 11.92 8.01 8.65
C PRO A 37 11.23 9.12 9.46
N ASN A 38 11.99 10.01 10.09
CA ASN A 38 11.48 11.06 10.95
C ASN A 38 11.26 12.36 10.16
N TYR A 39 10.03 12.69 9.78
CA TYR A 39 9.68 13.91 9.05
C TYR A 39 8.20 14.28 9.15
N ASP A 40 7.89 15.55 8.84
CA ASP A 40 6.52 16.00 8.59
C ASP A 40 6.23 15.95 7.09
N PHE A 41 4.97 15.72 6.72
CA PHE A 41 4.53 15.71 5.34
C PHE A 41 3.20 16.42 5.13
N GLU A 42 3.07 17.01 3.96
CA GLU A 42 1.82 17.59 3.48
C GLU A 42 1.70 17.30 1.99
N GLY A 43 0.53 16.90 1.52
CA GLY A 43 0.31 16.65 0.12
C GLY A 43 -1.15 16.70 -0.26
N SER A 44 -1.40 16.45 -1.54
CA SER A 44 -2.73 16.27 -2.06
C SER A 44 -2.78 15.16 -3.10
N LEU A 45 -3.94 14.55 -3.19
CA LEU A 45 -4.25 13.47 -4.12
C LEU A 45 -5.59 13.78 -4.79
N LYS A 46 -5.70 13.59 -6.09
CA LYS A 46 -6.99 13.71 -6.79
C LYS A 46 -7.08 12.76 -7.97
N LEU A 47 -8.29 12.33 -8.28
CA LEU A 47 -8.58 11.67 -9.55
C LEU A 47 -8.60 12.71 -10.68
N THR A 48 -8.16 12.30 -11.87
CA THR A 48 -8.14 13.14 -13.08
C THR A 48 -8.76 12.40 -14.26
N GLY A 49 -9.07 13.13 -15.32
CA GLY A 49 -9.71 12.59 -16.53
C GLY A 49 -11.24 12.50 -16.43
N ASP A 50 -11.80 11.51 -17.12
CA ASP A 50 -13.21 11.25 -17.38
C ASP A 50 -13.86 10.35 -16.31
N VAL A 51 -13.51 10.53 -15.04
CA VAL A 51 -13.96 9.67 -13.91
C VAL A 51 -15.49 9.58 -13.83
N GLU A 52 -16.17 10.70 -14.05
CA GLU A 52 -17.62 10.82 -14.08
C GLU A 52 -18.28 10.01 -15.20
N LYS A 53 -17.53 9.68 -16.26
CA LYS A 53 -18.04 8.90 -17.39
C LYS A 53 -17.88 7.40 -17.19
N LEU A 54 -17.23 6.95 -16.10
CA LEU A 54 -17.00 5.52 -15.86
C LEU A 54 -18.31 4.72 -15.84
N PRO A 55 -19.36 5.09 -15.08
CA PRO A 55 -20.59 4.30 -15.06
C PRO A 55 -21.26 4.24 -16.43
N GLU A 56 -21.35 5.38 -17.13
CA GLU A 56 -21.91 5.44 -18.48
C GLU A 56 -21.10 4.63 -19.50
N ALA A 57 -19.77 4.57 -19.33
CA ALA A 57 -18.90 3.77 -20.17
C ALA A 57 -19.24 2.27 -20.03
N PHE A 58 -19.60 1.79 -18.83
CA PHE A 58 -20.05 0.41 -18.61
C PHE A 58 -21.54 0.18 -18.89
N GLY A 59 -22.27 1.19 -19.37
CA GLY A 59 -23.71 1.10 -19.58
C GLY A 59 -24.51 1.05 -18.27
N GLU A 60 -23.89 1.40 -17.15
CA GLU A 60 -24.52 1.50 -15.84
C GLU A 60 -25.10 2.90 -15.65
N THR A 61 -26.16 2.98 -14.84
CA THR A 61 -26.65 4.28 -14.38
C THR A 61 -25.86 4.63 -13.13
N ALA A 62 -25.10 5.74 -13.16
CA ALA A 62 -24.37 6.20 -11.99
C ALA A 62 -25.36 6.48 -10.85
N ASP A 63 -25.25 5.77 -9.74
CA ASP A 63 -26.00 6.12 -8.55
C ASP A 63 -25.45 7.44 -7.97
N LYS A 64 -26.30 8.16 -7.22
CA LYS A 64 -25.96 9.50 -6.73
C LYS A 64 -24.80 9.48 -5.73
N GLU A 65 -24.69 8.42 -4.94
CA GLU A 65 -23.69 8.30 -3.88
C GLU A 65 -22.30 8.06 -4.48
N SER A 66 -22.19 7.09 -5.41
CA SER A 66 -20.97 6.83 -6.15
C SER A 66 -20.51 8.05 -6.95
N THR A 67 -21.44 8.76 -7.60
CA THR A 67 -21.11 9.98 -8.34
C THR A 67 -20.57 11.08 -7.42
N ALA A 68 -21.16 11.25 -6.23
CA ALA A 68 -20.71 12.21 -5.24
C ALA A 68 -19.31 11.89 -4.71
N LEU A 69 -19.05 10.60 -4.43
CA LEU A 69 -17.75 10.13 -3.97
C LEU A 69 -16.65 10.34 -5.02
N LEU A 70 -16.90 9.92 -6.27
CA LEU A 70 -15.97 10.12 -7.38
C LEU A 70 -15.69 11.60 -7.64
N SER A 71 -16.71 12.44 -7.54
CA SER A 71 -16.56 13.88 -7.71
C SER A 71 -15.78 14.54 -6.57
N ALA A 72 -15.99 14.09 -5.32
CA ALA A 72 -15.18 14.53 -4.17
C ALA A 72 -13.71 14.12 -4.34
N LEU A 73 -13.44 12.89 -4.79
CA LEU A 73 -12.09 12.41 -5.10
C LEU A 73 -11.46 13.15 -6.31
N LYS A 74 -12.27 13.60 -7.28
CA LYS A 74 -11.81 14.44 -8.40
C LYS A 74 -11.46 15.87 -7.95
N ALA A 75 -12.21 16.42 -6.99
CA ALA A 75 -11.84 17.67 -6.31
C ALA A 75 -10.55 17.49 -5.49
N GLY A 76 -10.37 16.29 -4.94
CA GLY A 76 -9.16 15.82 -4.29
C GLY A 76 -9.23 15.88 -2.78
N VAL A 77 -8.23 15.27 -2.16
CA VAL A 77 -7.98 15.30 -0.72
C VAL A 77 -6.65 15.98 -0.45
N THR A 78 -6.50 16.54 0.74
CA THR A 78 -5.21 16.90 1.32
C THR A 78 -4.84 15.89 2.38
N VAL A 79 -3.56 15.52 2.45
CA VAL A 79 -3.02 14.66 3.49
C VAL A 79 -1.98 15.47 4.24
N LYS A 80 -2.07 15.53 5.57
CA LYS A 80 -1.07 16.20 6.42
C LYS A 80 -0.72 15.31 7.58
N GLY A 81 0.55 15.22 7.93
CA GLY A 81 0.96 14.31 8.98
C GLY A 81 2.42 14.41 9.37
N SER A 82 2.79 13.50 10.27
CA SER A 82 4.11 13.36 10.82
C SER A 82 4.42 11.89 10.94
N GLN A 83 5.61 11.50 10.47
CA GLN A 83 6.17 10.18 10.66
C GLN A 83 7.31 10.30 11.69
N LEU A 84 7.26 9.53 12.78
CA LEU A 84 8.31 9.55 13.81
C LEU A 84 9.38 8.52 13.51
N ASP A 85 8.97 7.34 13.06
CA ASP A 85 9.78 6.20 12.65
C ASP A 85 9.02 5.34 11.62
N LEU A 86 9.50 4.14 11.31
CA LEU A 86 8.89 3.28 10.29
C LEU A 86 7.53 2.69 10.72
N ASP A 87 7.26 2.64 12.03
CA ASP A 87 6.08 1.97 12.59
C ASP A 87 5.13 2.97 13.28
N THR A 88 5.50 4.25 13.33
CA THR A 88 4.75 5.31 14.02
C THR A 88 4.49 6.49 13.10
N VAL A 89 3.22 6.66 12.68
CA VAL A 89 2.78 7.75 11.80
C VAL A 89 1.41 8.29 12.21
N LYS A 90 1.25 9.61 12.17
CA LYS A 90 -0.05 10.28 12.32
C LYS A 90 -0.33 11.07 11.07
N PHE A 91 -1.54 10.97 10.53
CA PHE A 91 -1.97 11.80 9.42
C PHE A 91 -3.46 12.08 9.44
N GLU A 92 -3.85 13.18 8.83
CA GLU A 92 -5.22 13.55 8.54
C GLU A 92 -5.42 13.62 7.03
N VAL A 93 -6.45 12.93 6.53
CA VAL A 93 -6.93 13.04 5.16
C VAL A 93 -8.18 13.89 5.18
N GLU A 94 -8.13 15.05 4.54
CA GLU A 94 -9.22 16.01 4.49
C GLU A 94 -9.70 16.19 3.04
N VAL A 95 -11.01 16.12 2.81
CA VAL A 95 -11.62 16.32 1.50
C VAL A 95 -11.57 17.80 1.13
N LYS A 96 -11.00 18.16 -0.03
CA LYS A 96 -10.86 19.57 -0.45
C LYS A 96 -12.22 20.25 -0.64
N ASP A 97 -13.15 19.55 -1.29
CA ASP A 97 -14.53 19.99 -1.49
C ASP A 97 -15.50 18.93 -0.96
N ASP A 98 -15.98 19.14 0.27
CA ASP A 98 -16.94 18.24 0.93
C ASP A 98 -18.40 18.61 0.65
N LYS A 99 -18.65 19.68 -0.13
CA LYS A 99 -20.01 20.11 -0.47
C LYS A 99 -20.78 19.00 -1.18
N LEU A 100 -20.13 18.30 -2.10
CA LEU A 100 -20.75 17.21 -2.86
C LEU A 100 -21.13 16.03 -1.96
N LEU A 101 -20.35 15.76 -0.91
CA LEU A 101 -20.67 14.74 0.08
C LEU A 101 -21.86 15.18 0.94
N ARG A 102 -21.94 16.46 1.30
CA ARG A 102 -23.05 17.05 2.05
C ARG A 102 -24.36 17.07 1.28
N ASP A 103 -24.31 17.52 0.03
CA ASP A 103 -25.46 17.63 -0.86
C ASP A 103 -26.10 16.25 -1.12
N ASN A 104 -25.32 15.17 -1.01
CA ASN A 104 -25.76 13.78 -1.15
C ASN A 104 -25.91 13.03 0.19
N LYS A 105 -25.86 13.73 1.33
CA LYS A 105 -26.02 13.17 2.70
C LYS A 105 -24.97 12.11 3.10
N LEU A 106 -23.86 12.02 2.36
CA LEU A 106 -22.71 11.16 2.69
C LEU A 106 -21.85 11.74 3.82
N TRP A 107 -21.99 13.05 4.07
CA TRP A 107 -21.39 13.73 5.22
C TRP A 107 -22.32 14.83 5.71
N THR A 108 -22.78 14.77 6.96
CA THR A 108 -23.74 15.77 7.48
C THR A 108 -23.29 16.46 8.77
N GLY A 109 -22.03 16.28 9.16
CA GLY A 109 -21.42 16.97 10.29
C GLY A 109 -21.12 18.44 10.01
N ASP A 110 -21.01 19.27 11.04
CA ASP A 110 -20.70 20.70 10.93
C ASP A 110 -19.22 21.00 10.62
N LYS A 111 -18.33 20.06 10.95
CA LYS A 111 -16.90 20.11 10.63
C LYS A 111 -16.62 19.62 9.21
N LYS A 112 -15.46 20.01 8.67
CA LYS A 112 -14.99 19.56 7.36
C LYS A 112 -14.84 18.04 7.33
N ALA A 113 -15.17 17.42 6.20
CA ALA A 113 -15.02 15.99 6.02
C ALA A 113 -13.54 15.59 6.04
N SER A 114 -13.10 14.97 7.14
CA SER A 114 -11.75 14.43 7.29
C SER A 114 -11.74 13.14 8.11
N VAL A 115 -10.64 12.41 7.99
CA VAL A 115 -10.31 11.24 8.81
C VAL A 115 -8.89 11.41 9.33
N GLU A 116 -8.73 11.32 10.64
CA GLU A 116 -7.44 11.24 11.31
C GLU A 116 -7.10 9.77 11.55
N THR A 117 -5.89 9.38 11.16
CA THR A 117 -5.32 8.05 11.38
C THR A 117 -4.02 8.19 12.16
N ILE A 118 -3.87 7.36 13.19
CA ILE A 118 -2.61 7.18 13.92
C ILE A 118 -2.25 5.70 13.81
N VAL A 119 -1.06 5.41 13.32
CA VAL A 119 -0.42 4.10 13.43
C VAL A 119 0.64 4.24 14.50
N ASP A 120 0.59 3.35 15.48
CA ASP A 120 1.54 3.27 16.59
C ASP A 120 1.84 1.80 16.82
N GLU A 121 2.98 1.36 16.31
CA GLU A 121 3.40 -0.04 16.30
C GLU A 121 2.34 -0.97 15.66
N ASP A 122 1.63 -1.74 16.49
CA ASP A 122 0.68 -2.77 16.10
C ASP A 122 -0.75 -2.26 15.96
N LYS A 123 -1.00 -0.99 16.30
CA LYS A 123 -2.35 -0.41 16.38
C LYS A 123 -2.57 0.69 15.37
N VAL A 124 -3.75 0.64 14.76
CA VAL A 124 -4.29 1.69 13.92
C VAL A 124 -5.49 2.30 14.62
N TYR A 125 -5.43 3.60 14.87
CA TYR A 125 -6.50 4.39 15.44
C TYR A 125 -7.09 5.27 14.35
N VAL A 126 -8.39 5.15 14.10
CA VAL A 126 -9.10 5.92 13.06
C VAL A 126 -10.24 6.70 13.70
N LYS A 127 -10.36 7.98 13.37
CA LYS A 127 -11.56 8.77 13.74
C LYS A 127 -11.86 9.83 12.69
N SER A 128 -13.11 10.25 12.61
CA SER A 128 -13.49 11.51 11.99
C SER A 128 -13.63 12.61 13.06
N PRO A 129 -13.65 13.90 12.67
CA PRO A 129 -13.88 15.01 13.60
C PRO A 129 -15.23 14.98 14.33
N LEU A 130 -16.17 14.14 13.90
CA LEU A 130 -17.51 14.00 14.48
C LEU A 130 -17.57 12.89 15.54
N ASP A 131 -16.55 12.04 15.60
CA ASP A 131 -16.52 10.90 16.50
C ASP A 131 -15.96 11.31 17.86
N SER A 132 -16.50 10.70 18.91
CA SER A 132 -16.07 10.94 20.30
C SER A 132 -14.92 10.02 20.73
N LYS A 133 -14.70 8.92 20.00
CA LYS A 133 -13.64 7.93 20.24
C LYS A 133 -13.00 7.51 18.93
N TYR A 134 -11.79 6.94 19.02
CA TYR A 134 -11.15 6.26 17.91
C TYR A 134 -11.71 4.85 17.75
N LEU A 135 -11.88 4.42 16.50
CA LEU A 135 -11.94 3.00 16.16
C LEU A 135 -10.50 2.47 16.22
N VAL A 136 -10.28 1.44 17.03
CA VAL A 136 -8.96 0.83 17.23
C VAL A 136 -8.96 -0.51 16.52
N ILE A 137 -8.05 -0.64 15.56
CA ILE A 137 -7.74 -1.88 14.86
C ILE A 137 -6.37 -2.32 15.37
N ASP A 138 -6.34 -3.46 16.04
CA ASP A 138 -5.12 -4.01 16.61
C ASP A 138 -4.72 -5.22 15.75
N SER A 139 -3.55 -5.14 15.11
CA SER A 139 -3.09 -6.18 14.18
C SER A 139 -2.87 -7.55 14.86
N ASN A 140 -2.79 -7.59 16.19
CA ASN A 140 -2.66 -8.81 16.98
C ASN A 140 -4.01 -9.44 17.38
N SER A 141 -5.14 -8.73 17.26
CA SER A 141 -6.46 -9.26 17.65
C SER A 141 -7.55 -9.12 16.60
N SER A 142 -7.44 -8.16 15.69
CA SER A 142 -8.50 -7.77 14.75
C SER A 142 -8.29 -8.28 13.32
N ASN A 143 -7.33 -9.19 13.08
CA ASN A 143 -7.08 -9.76 11.75
C ASN A 143 -7.77 -11.13 11.62
N PRO A 144 -8.80 -11.29 10.77
CA PRO A 144 -9.46 -12.57 10.48
C PRO A 144 -8.48 -13.66 10.06
N PHE A 145 -7.45 -13.28 9.31
CA PHE A 145 -6.38 -14.20 8.88
C PHE A 145 -5.54 -14.68 10.06
N MET A 146 -5.50 -13.94 11.18
CA MET A 146 -4.76 -14.29 12.39
C MET A 146 -5.63 -15.04 13.41
N ALA A 147 -6.94 -14.86 13.37
CA ALA A 147 -7.89 -15.68 14.13
C ALA A 147 -7.88 -17.14 13.63
N GLU A 148 -7.77 -17.35 12.31
CA GLU A 148 -7.63 -18.68 11.70
C GLU A 148 -6.21 -19.30 11.89
N LEU A 149 -5.19 -18.46 12.12
CA LEU A 149 -3.82 -18.87 12.50
C LEU A 149 -3.62 -19.06 14.02
N GLY A 150 -4.65 -18.77 14.82
CA GLY A 150 -4.60 -18.68 16.27
C GLY A 150 -5.19 -19.90 16.97
N GLY A 151 -4.57 -21.07 16.80
CA GLY A 151 -4.79 -22.18 17.72
C GLY A 151 -4.31 -21.82 19.13
N SER A 152 -5.24 -21.39 19.99
CA SER A 152 -5.10 -21.16 21.44
C SER A 152 -4.05 -20.14 21.95
N ASP A 153 -4.54 -19.28 22.86
CA ASP A 153 -3.84 -18.53 23.90
C ASP A 153 -2.84 -17.40 23.53
N ALA A 154 -2.88 -16.37 24.38
CA ALA A 154 -2.10 -15.12 24.37
C ALA A 154 -0.55 -15.28 24.31
N ALA A 155 -0.04 -16.51 24.28
CA ALA A 155 1.38 -16.83 24.02
C ALA A 155 1.78 -16.60 22.55
N ASN A 156 0.81 -16.49 21.63
CA ASN A 156 1.08 -16.37 20.20
C ASN A 156 1.39 -14.93 19.72
N ALA A 157 0.78 -13.92 20.34
CA ALA A 157 0.93 -12.52 19.91
C ALA A 157 2.38 -11.99 19.98
N ALA A 158 3.12 -12.33 21.04
CA ALA A 158 4.51 -11.88 21.20
C ALA A 158 5.45 -12.51 20.13
N LYS A 159 5.22 -13.78 19.80
CA LYS A 159 5.96 -14.46 18.72
C LYS A 159 5.60 -13.91 17.36
N LEU A 160 4.30 -13.67 17.11
CA LEU A 160 3.83 -13.05 15.87
C LEU A 160 4.45 -11.66 15.67
N LYS A 161 4.52 -10.84 16.73
CA LYS A 161 5.25 -9.56 16.69
C LYS A 161 6.73 -9.76 16.36
N GLU A 162 7.41 -10.70 17.00
CA GLU A 162 8.81 -11.03 16.67
C GLU A 162 8.98 -11.45 15.19
N TYR A 163 8.02 -12.21 14.63
CA TYR A 163 8.01 -12.58 13.21
C TYR A 163 7.76 -11.38 12.29
N GLN A 164 6.83 -10.49 12.66
CA GLN A 164 6.57 -9.24 11.94
C GLN A 164 7.82 -8.34 11.91
N ASP A 165 8.46 -8.14 13.07
CA ASP A 165 9.69 -7.35 13.19
C ASP A 165 10.80 -7.92 12.30
N LYS A 166 11.00 -9.25 12.33
CA LYS A 166 11.98 -9.93 11.47
C LYS A 166 11.64 -9.80 9.98
N MET A 167 10.36 -9.91 9.60
CA MET A 167 9.92 -9.74 8.21
C MET A 167 10.15 -8.29 7.73
N ASN A 168 9.84 -7.32 8.57
CA ASN A 168 10.06 -5.89 8.29
C ASN A 168 11.55 -5.60 8.12
N ASP A 169 12.39 -6.05 9.05
CA ASP A 169 13.84 -5.91 8.97
C ASP A 169 14.42 -6.57 7.72
N LEU A 170 13.99 -7.80 7.41
CA LEU A 170 14.44 -8.51 6.22
C LEU A 170 14.06 -7.73 4.95
N THR A 171 12.82 -7.24 4.88
CA THR A 171 12.28 -6.48 3.75
C THR A 171 13.01 -5.15 3.58
N PHE A 172 13.16 -4.35 4.64
CA PHE A 172 13.87 -3.08 4.57
C PHE A 172 15.34 -3.25 4.19
N ASN A 173 16.02 -4.26 4.75
CA ASN A 173 17.40 -4.55 4.39
C ASN A 173 17.54 -4.99 2.93
N PHE A 174 16.63 -5.84 2.44
CA PHE A 174 16.60 -6.23 1.04
C PHE A 174 16.36 -5.03 0.13
N VAL A 175 15.33 -4.22 0.41
CA VAL A 175 15.02 -3.02 -0.37
C VAL A 175 16.24 -2.10 -0.41
N LYS A 176 16.86 -1.75 0.74
CA LYS A 176 18.07 -0.90 0.75
C LYS A 176 19.20 -1.46 -0.12
N LYS A 177 19.50 -2.75 0.01
CA LYS A 177 20.59 -3.41 -0.73
C LYS A 177 20.29 -3.56 -2.24
N TYR A 178 19.08 -3.95 -2.58
CA TYR A 178 18.66 -4.20 -3.96
C TYR A 178 18.52 -2.89 -4.72
N VAL A 179 17.79 -1.94 -4.14
CA VAL A 179 17.54 -0.62 -4.73
C VAL A 179 18.85 0.10 -5.00
N SER A 180 19.80 0.12 -4.05
CA SER A 180 21.10 0.79 -4.25
C SER A 180 21.94 0.23 -5.40
N LYS A 181 21.72 -1.02 -5.82
CA LYS A 181 22.42 -1.67 -6.93
C LYS A 181 21.60 -1.71 -8.23
N TYR A 182 20.30 -1.46 -8.15
CA TYR A 182 19.39 -1.59 -9.28
C TYR A 182 19.74 -0.58 -10.39
N GLY A 183 19.93 -1.11 -11.60
CA GLY A 183 20.64 -0.44 -12.69
C GLY A 183 19.79 0.01 -13.88
N TYR A 184 18.45 -0.03 -13.79
CA TYR A 184 17.61 0.33 -14.95
C TYR A 184 17.78 1.80 -15.33
N THR A 185 18.06 2.07 -16.60
CA THR A 185 18.18 3.44 -17.11
C THR A 185 16.87 3.84 -17.78
N LEU A 186 16.18 4.82 -17.20
CA LEU A 186 14.94 5.38 -17.74
C LEU A 186 15.22 6.18 -19.01
N ALA A 187 14.43 5.94 -20.06
CA ALA A 187 14.62 6.59 -21.35
C ALA A 187 14.36 8.12 -21.34
N ASP A 188 13.44 8.60 -20.49
CA ASP A 188 13.08 10.03 -20.39
C ASP A 188 13.18 10.51 -18.93
N ALA A 189 14.38 10.39 -18.36
CA ALA A 189 14.77 11.06 -17.14
C ALA A 189 15.63 12.29 -17.47
N LYS A 190 15.34 13.43 -16.84
CA LYS A 190 16.08 14.70 -17.04
C LYS A 190 16.35 15.40 -15.72
N ASN A 191 17.59 15.82 -15.52
CA ASN A 191 18.02 16.69 -14.43
C ASN A 191 17.97 18.16 -14.87
N HIS A 192 17.13 18.96 -14.22
CA HIS A 192 16.95 20.39 -14.50
C HIS A 192 17.83 21.29 -13.62
N GLY A 193 18.76 20.70 -12.87
CA GLY A 193 19.64 21.40 -11.95
C GLY A 193 18.96 21.79 -10.64
N LYS A 194 19.58 22.73 -9.94
CA LYS A 194 19.13 23.21 -8.63
C LYS A 194 18.01 24.23 -8.77
N GLN A 195 16.96 24.07 -7.98
CA GLN A 195 15.82 24.97 -7.88
C GLN A 195 15.49 25.23 -6.41
N SER A 196 14.95 26.42 -6.11
CA SER A 196 14.46 26.74 -4.77
C SER A 196 13.01 26.28 -4.63
N VAL A 197 12.75 25.41 -3.65
CA VAL A 197 11.43 24.93 -3.27
C VAL A 197 11.00 25.62 -2.00
N THR A 198 9.79 26.18 -1.98
CA THR A 198 9.17 26.70 -0.74
C THR A 198 8.33 25.59 -0.13
N LEU A 199 8.66 25.22 1.10
CA LEU A 199 8.02 24.14 1.86
C LEU A 199 6.76 24.64 2.58
N PRO A 200 5.85 23.74 3.01
CA PRO A 200 4.64 24.11 3.74
C PRO A 200 4.89 24.86 5.05
N ASN A 201 6.03 24.61 5.70
CA ASN A 201 6.45 25.33 6.91
C ASN A 201 7.00 26.75 6.62
N GLY A 202 7.04 27.19 5.36
CA GLY A 202 7.56 28.48 4.92
C GLY A 202 9.06 28.50 4.60
N ASP A 203 9.80 27.44 4.92
CA ASP A 203 11.21 27.34 4.62
C ASP A 203 11.47 27.25 3.11
N LYS A 204 12.64 27.75 2.69
CA LYS A 204 13.11 27.59 1.32
C LYS A 204 14.31 26.65 1.31
N VAL A 205 14.19 25.57 0.54
CA VAL A 205 15.24 24.57 0.37
C VAL A 205 15.71 24.57 -1.07
N GLU A 206 17.02 24.54 -1.27
CA GLU A 206 17.62 24.28 -2.58
C GLU A 206 17.59 22.78 -2.84
N ALA A 207 16.96 22.37 -3.93
CA ALA A 207 16.78 20.97 -4.31
C ALA A 207 17.11 20.77 -5.78
N THR A 208 17.68 19.62 -6.11
CA THR A 208 17.88 19.20 -7.50
C THR A 208 16.56 18.70 -8.05
N HIS A 209 16.11 19.28 -9.17
CA HIS A 209 14.87 18.89 -9.84
C HIS A 209 15.14 17.82 -10.90
N VAL A 210 14.51 16.66 -10.76
CA VAL A 210 14.58 15.55 -11.71
C VAL A 210 13.17 15.24 -12.20
N THR A 211 12.98 15.23 -13.52
CA THR A 211 11.73 14.76 -14.15
C THR A 211 11.92 13.38 -14.72
N VAL A 212 10.92 12.51 -14.56
CA VAL A 212 10.85 11.20 -15.20
C VAL A 212 9.52 11.07 -15.92
N LYS A 213 9.55 10.61 -17.17
CA LYS A 213 8.35 10.25 -17.92
C LYS A 213 8.37 8.78 -18.28
N ILE A 214 7.26 8.11 -18.00
CA ILE A 214 7.10 6.69 -18.21
C ILE A 214 5.83 6.47 -19.05
N ASP A 215 6.00 5.77 -20.17
CA ASP A 215 4.90 5.28 -20.99
C ASP A 215 4.74 3.76 -20.83
N ALA A 216 3.73 3.19 -21.50
CA ALA A 216 3.47 1.75 -21.45
C ALA A 216 4.68 0.91 -21.90
N LYS A 217 5.41 1.37 -22.93
CA LYS A 217 6.53 0.65 -23.49
C LYS A 217 7.70 0.64 -22.50
N GLU A 218 7.97 1.78 -21.87
CA GLU A 218 9.00 1.93 -20.86
C GLU A 218 8.69 1.11 -19.60
N LEU A 219 7.43 1.07 -19.15
CA LEU A 219 7.01 0.17 -18.05
C LEU A 219 7.29 -1.30 -18.38
N VAL A 220 6.97 -1.75 -19.59
CA VAL A 220 7.20 -3.14 -20.00
C VAL A 220 8.70 -3.45 -20.09
N LYS A 221 9.53 -2.53 -20.62
CA LYS A 221 10.99 -2.70 -20.60
C LYS A 221 11.53 -2.83 -19.19
N MET A 222 11.08 -1.95 -18.29
CA MET A 222 11.50 -1.98 -16.89
C MET A 222 11.09 -3.29 -16.22
N PHE A 223 9.88 -3.78 -16.47
CA PHE A 223 9.45 -5.10 -15.99
C PHE A 223 10.40 -6.21 -16.44
N PHE A 224 10.74 -6.29 -17.73
CA PHE A 224 11.68 -7.32 -18.21
C PHE A 224 13.08 -7.14 -17.67
N PHE A 225 13.55 -5.90 -17.52
CA PHE A 225 14.84 -5.65 -16.88
C PHE A 225 14.83 -6.17 -15.44
N THR A 226 13.83 -5.79 -14.63
CA THR A 226 13.68 -6.27 -13.25
C THR A 226 13.59 -7.78 -13.19
N ALA A 227 12.81 -8.40 -14.07
CA ALA A 227 12.65 -9.85 -14.07
C ALA A 227 13.98 -10.56 -14.40
N ASN A 228 14.73 -10.08 -15.40
CA ASN A 228 16.04 -10.62 -15.77
C ASN A 228 17.09 -10.40 -14.67
N ASP A 229 17.09 -9.23 -14.04
CA ASP A 229 17.98 -8.93 -12.92
C ASP A 229 17.64 -9.78 -11.70
N ALA A 230 16.35 -9.92 -11.37
CA ALA A 230 15.89 -10.70 -10.23
C ALA A 230 16.29 -12.17 -10.30
N VAL A 231 16.15 -12.82 -11.46
CA VAL A 231 16.57 -14.24 -11.63
C VAL A 231 18.08 -14.42 -11.67
N ALA A 232 18.86 -13.35 -11.81
CA ALA A 232 20.32 -13.38 -11.79
C ALA A 232 20.93 -12.85 -10.48
N SER A 233 20.14 -12.15 -9.66
CA SER A 233 20.60 -11.47 -8.45
C SER A 233 20.75 -12.44 -7.28
N LYS A 234 21.94 -12.43 -6.66
CA LYS A 234 22.18 -13.16 -5.42
C LYS A 234 21.36 -12.57 -4.27
N GLU A 235 21.22 -11.25 -4.20
CA GLU A 235 20.45 -10.56 -3.16
C GLU A 235 18.97 -10.94 -3.20
N VAL A 236 18.38 -11.06 -4.38
CA VAL A 236 16.99 -11.54 -4.54
C VAL A 236 16.86 -12.99 -4.11
N LYS A 237 17.81 -13.85 -4.51
CA LYS A 237 17.84 -15.24 -4.07
C LYS A 237 17.93 -15.36 -2.54
N ASP A 238 18.89 -14.68 -1.93
CA ASP A 238 19.12 -14.71 -0.48
C ASP A 238 17.88 -14.24 0.26
N PHE A 239 17.27 -13.13 -0.17
CA PHE A 239 16.03 -12.62 0.43
C PHE A 239 14.88 -13.62 0.33
N ALA A 240 14.66 -14.23 -0.84
CA ALA A 240 13.59 -15.21 -1.03
C ALA A 240 13.80 -16.46 -0.17
N VAL A 241 15.06 -16.93 -0.04
CA VAL A 241 15.42 -18.04 0.85
C VAL A 241 15.15 -17.66 2.30
N ASP A 242 15.64 -16.52 2.76
CA ASP A 242 15.48 -16.09 4.15
C ASP A 242 14.00 -15.83 4.50
N MET A 243 13.19 -15.29 3.57
CA MET A 243 11.73 -15.16 3.71
C MET A 243 11.05 -16.53 3.86
N MET A 244 11.43 -17.50 3.04
CA MET A 244 10.84 -18.83 3.08
C MET A 244 11.22 -19.57 4.38
N VAL A 245 12.48 -19.45 4.82
CA VAL A 245 12.95 -19.97 6.12
C VAL A 245 12.16 -19.35 7.28
N LEU A 246 11.96 -18.03 7.25
CA LEU A 246 11.21 -17.32 8.28
C LEU A 246 9.74 -17.75 8.31
N THR A 247 9.09 -17.82 7.15
CA THR A 247 7.69 -18.25 7.00
C THR A 247 7.49 -19.70 7.44
N THR A 248 8.45 -20.58 7.11
CA THR A 248 8.42 -21.99 7.53
C THR A 248 8.57 -22.10 9.05
N SER A 249 9.48 -21.31 9.65
CA SER A 249 9.65 -21.27 11.10
C SER A 249 8.42 -20.75 11.82
N MET A 250 7.78 -19.71 11.27
CA MET A 250 6.49 -19.22 11.75
C MET A 250 5.42 -20.31 11.68
N THR A 251 5.28 -20.98 10.53
CA THR A 251 4.28 -22.04 10.34
C THR A 251 4.47 -23.19 11.33
N GLU A 252 5.70 -23.69 11.52
CA GLU A 252 5.99 -24.77 12.48
C GLU A 252 5.81 -24.35 13.94
N ASP A 253 5.95 -23.07 14.26
CA ASP A 253 5.72 -22.54 15.60
C ASP A 253 4.24 -22.31 15.89
N LEU A 254 3.47 -21.91 14.89
CA LEU A 254 2.02 -21.69 14.97
C LEU A 254 1.24 -23.02 14.96
N TYR A 255 1.74 -24.01 14.22
CA TYR A 255 1.05 -25.29 14.00
C TYR A 255 1.98 -26.48 14.27
N PRO A 256 2.35 -26.71 15.54
CA PRO A 256 3.25 -27.80 15.92
C PRO A 256 2.70 -29.20 15.57
N GLU A 257 1.39 -29.33 15.34
CA GLU A 257 0.69 -30.56 14.96
C GLU A 257 0.83 -30.93 13.47
N MET A 258 1.24 -29.99 12.59
CA MET A 258 1.40 -30.25 11.16
C MET A 258 2.65 -31.07 10.80
N GLY A 259 3.52 -31.38 11.76
CA GLY A 259 4.66 -32.26 11.54
C GLY A 259 5.84 -32.02 12.47
N ALA A 260 6.92 -32.77 12.27
CA ALA A 260 8.15 -32.58 13.03
C ALA A 260 8.81 -31.24 12.66
N LYS A 261 9.23 -30.47 13.67
CA LYS A 261 10.03 -29.26 13.46
C LYS A 261 11.31 -29.61 12.70
N THR A 262 11.51 -28.97 11.56
CA THR A 262 12.75 -29.11 10.80
C THR A 262 13.85 -28.27 11.45
N THR A 263 15.09 -28.74 11.34
CA THR A 263 16.24 -27.95 11.78
C THR A 263 16.42 -26.73 10.87
N GLU A 264 17.07 -25.67 11.36
CA GLU A 264 17.35 -24.48 10.55
C GLU A 264 18.13 -24.83 9.26
N ALA A 265 19.05 -25.79 9.34
CA ALA A 265 19.81 -26.27 8.20
C ALA A 265 18.92 -26.97 7.15
N GLU A 266 17.96 -27.78 7.59
CA GLU A 266 16.99 -28.43 6.69
C GLU A 266 16.04 -27.42 6.05
N LYS A 267 15.54 -26.43 6.82
CA LYS A 267 14.74 -25.32 6.29
C LYS A 267 15.48 -24.58 5.20
N ARG A 268 16.73 -24.22 5.47
CA ARG A 268 17.56 -23.48 4.53
C ARG A 268 17.85 -24.31 3.28
N ALA A 269 18.19 -25.59 3.42
CA ALA A 269 18.44 -26.46 2.27
C ALA A 269 17.19 -26.63 1.39
N ASN A 270 16.02 -26.82 2.00
CA ASN A 270 14.75 -26.93 1.28
C ASN A 270 14.37 -25.62 0.59
N ALA A 271 14.50 -24.48 1.28
CA ALA A 271 14.26 -23.16 0.72
C ALA A 271 15.21 -22.87 -0.44
N GLU A 272 16.50 -23.17 -0.29
CA GLU A 272 17.48 -23.01 -1.37
C GLU A 272 17.13 -23.87 -2.58
N ALA A 273 16.73 -25.13 -2.39
CA ALA A 273 16.31 -26.00 -3.49
C ALA A 273 15.08 -25.44 -4.24
N MET A 274 14.02 -25.07 -3.51
CA MET A 274 12.78 -24.54 -4.10
C MET A 274 12.99 -23.19 -4.79
N ILE A 275 13.76 -22.29 -4.19
CA ILE A 275 14.07 -20.99 -4.80
C ILE A 275 14.97 -21.16 -6.02
N ASN A 276 15.98 -22.05 -5.98
CA ASN A 276 16.81 -22.32 -7.15
C ASN A 276 15.99 -22.88 -8.33
N GLU A 277 15.08 -23.82 -8.06
CA GLU A 277 14.18 -24.36 -9.07
C GLU A 277 13.26 -23.27 -9.65
N SER A 278 12.62 -22.49 -8.78
CA SER A 278 11.73 -21.39 -9.18
C SER A 278 12.45 -20.33 -10.02
N MET A 279 13.68 -19.96 -9.62
CA MET A 279 14.51 -19.01 -10.39
C MET A 279 14.96 -19.60 -11.72
N ALA A 280 15.28 -20.90 -11.78
CA ALA A 280 15.63 -21.58 -13.01
C ALA A 280 14.44 -21.67 -13.98
N GLU A 281 13.24 -21.95 -13.47
CA GLU A 281 12.00 -21.94 -14.26
C GLU A 281 11.68 -20.54 -14.78
N ALA A 282 11.74 -19.53 -13.91
CA ALA A 282 11.54 -18.14 -14.30
C ALA A 282 12.57 -17.69 -15.36
N LYS A 283 13.84 -18.07 -15.20
CA LYS A 283 14.90 -17.83 -16.18
C LYS A 283 14.59 -18.50 -17.52
N LYS A 284 14.18 -19.77 -17.50
CA LYS A 284 13.78 -20.50 -18.71
C LYS A 284 12.60 -19.81 -19.40
N TRP A 285 11.58 -19.39 -18.63
CA TRP A 285 10.46 -18.64 -19.17
C TRP A 285 10.89 -17.32 -19.80
N LEU A 286 11.78 -16.56 -19.16
CA LEU A 286 12.33 -15.32 -19.72
C LEU A 286 13.13 -15.58 -21.01
N ASP A 287 13.90 -16.66 -21.05
CA ASP A 287 14.75 -17.03 -22.18
C ASP A 287 13.97 -17.57 -23.39
N GLU A 288 12.82 -18.22 -23.18
CA GLU A 288 11.98 -18.81 -24.22
C GLU A 288 10.79 -17.92 -24.57
N THR A 289 9.92 -17.67 -23.59
CA THR A 289 8.66 -16.95 -23.75
C THR A 289 8.88 -15.44 -23.67
N GLY A 290 9.68 -14.97 -22.70
CA GLY A 290 9.97 -13.54 -22.51
C GLY A 290 10.60 -12.90 -23.75
N LYS A 291 11.53 -13.59 -24.43
CA LYS A 291 12.11 -13.11 -25.70
C LYS A 291 11.09 -13.01 -26.84
N THR A 292 10.03 -13.80 -26.80
CA THR A 292 8.96 -13.80 -27.81
C THR A 292 7.98 -12.63 -27.60
N TYR A 293 7.86 -12.13 -26.36
CA TYR A 293 7.01 -11.00 -25.99
C TYR A 293 7.84 -9.73 -25.82
N THR A 294 8.27 -9.14 -26.94
CA THR A 294 8.96 -7.84 -26.90
C THR A 294 8.06 -6.75 -26.31
N PRO A 295 8.63 -5.65 -25.77
CA PRO A 295 7.85 -4.51 -25.29
C PRO A 295 6.86 -3.98 -26.34
N GLU A 296 7.25 -3.95 -27.61
CA GLU A 296 6.38 -3.57 -28.71
C GLU A 296 5.19 -4.52 -28.84
N LYS A 297 5.45 -5.84 -28.85
CA LYS A 297 4.40 -6.85 -28.99
C LYS A 297 3.41 -6.80 -27.83
N ILE A 298 3.88 -6.65 -26.59
CA ILE A 298 2.98 -6.54 -25.43
C ILE A 298 2.10 -5.29 -25.53
N VAL A 299 2.68 -4.13 -25.89
CA VAL A 299 1.89 -2.91 -26.08
C VAL A 299 0.89 -3.06 -27.23
N GLU A 300 1.23 -3.79 -28.29
CA GLU A 300 0.30 -4.12 -29.37
C GLU A 300 -0.83 -5.05 -28.91
N GLU A 301 -0.54 -6.10 -28.14
CA GLU A 301 -1.56 -6.98 -27.57
C GLU A 301 -2.47 -6.22 -26.60
N MET A 302 -1.90 -5.37 -25.73
CA MET A 302 -2.69 -4.49 -24.86
C MET A 302 -3.65 -3.61 -25.68
N LYS A 303 -3.20 -3.06 -26.82
CA LYS A 303 -4.05 -2.27 -27.72
C LYS A 303 -5.19 -3.07 -28.31
N LYS A 304 -4.99 -4.36 -28.63
CA LYS A 304 -6.08 -5.25 -29.09
C LYS A 304 -7.12 -5.48 -27.99
N GLU A 305 -6.68 -5.52 -26.73
CA GLU A 305 -7.54 -5.61 -25.54
C GLU A 305 -8.11 -4.25 -25.09
N GLY A 306 -8.03 -3.22 -25.93
CA GLY A 306 -8.65 -1.92 -25.68
C GLY A 306 -7.80 -0.91 -24.90
N PHE A 307 -6.54 -1.18 -24.62
CA PHE A 307 -5.63 -0.19 -24.03
C PHE A 307 -5.15 0.81 -25.08
N HIS A 308 -5.29 2.12 -24.83
CA HIS A 308 -4.85 3.13 -25.79
C HIS A 308 -3.52 3.77 -25.39
N LYS A 309 -3.39 4.17 -24.12
CA LYS A 309 -2.26 5.00 -23.67
C LYS A 309 -2.04 4.88 -22.17
N LEU A 310 -0.77 4.96 -21.77
CA LEU A 310 -0.35 5.28 -20.41
C LEU A 310 0.65 6.42 -20.50
N ALA A 311 0.49 7.42 -19.64
CA ALA A 311 1.47 8.47 -19.42
C ALA A 311 1.59 8.72 -17.92
N TRP A 312 2.79 8.53 -17.39
CA TRP A 312 3.13 8.79 -16.01
C TRP A 312 4.28 9.79 -15.96
N ASN A 313 4.00 10.98 -15.44
CA ASN A 313 4.98 12.03 -15.24
C ASN A 313 5.28 12.14 -13.75
N LEU A 314 6.57 12.12 -13.42
CA LEU A 314 7.07 12.23 -12.06
C LEU A 314 8.04 13.41 -12.01
N ASP A 315 7.91 14.25 -11.00
CA ASP A 315 8.91 15.25 -10.65
C ASP A 315 9.40 14.99 -9.24
N PHE A 316 10.72 15.00 -9.07
CA PHE A 316 11.38 14.87 -7.79
C PHE A 316 12.21 16.11 -7.51
N TYR A 317 12.11 16.63 -6.30
CA TYR A 317 12.94 17.70 -5.79
C TYR A 317 13.71 17.16 -4.59
N ILE A 318 15.01 16.96 -4.76
CA ILE A 318 15.84 16.24 -3.80
C ILE A 318 16.92 17.18 -3.26
N ASP A 319 16.97 17.35 -1.93
CA ASP A 319 17.92 18.25 -1.27
C ASP A 319 19.36 17.69 -1.27
N SER A 320 20.30 18.45 -0.71
CA SER A 320 21.71 18.03 -0.61
C SER A 320 21.94 16.83 0.31
N ASN A 321 21.01 16.56 1.23
CA ASN A 321 21.03 15.38 2.10
C ASN A 321 20.38 14.16 1.46
N LYS A 322 20.00 14.28 0.19
CA LYS A 322 19.28 13.27 -0.59
C LYS A 322 17.85 13.04 -0.09
N MET A 323 17.25 13.98 0.65
CA MET A 323 15.86 13.86 1.07
C MET A 323 14.92 14.37 -0.03
N PRO A 324 13.84 13.65 -0.36
CA PRO A 324 12.83 14.14 -1.30
C PRO A 324 11.97 15.18 -0.59
N VAL A 325 12.19 16.47 -0.87
CA VAL A 325 11.47 17.58 -0.21
C VAL A 325 10.17 17.95 -0.91
N LYS A 326 10.06 17.61 -2.20
CA LYS A 326 8.83 17.67 -2.99
C LYS A 326 8.81 16.57 -4.04
N GLN A 327 7.63 15.98 -4.25
CA GLN A 327 7.37 15.04 -5.33
C GLN A 327 6.00 15.33 -5.96
N THR A 328 5.95 15.36 -7.29
CA THR A 328 4.67 15.33 -8.02
C THR A 328 4.57 14.08 -8.88
N SER A 329 3.35 13.56 -9.01
CA SER A 329 3.03 12.40 -9.84
C SER A 329 1.74 12.70 -10.59
N ASP A 330 1.76 12.56 -11.91
CA ASP A 330 0.57 12.63 -12.76
C ASP A 330 0.54 11.35 -13.61
N LEU A 331 -0.31 10.42 -13.20
CA LEU A 331 -0.58 9.17 -13.91
C LEU A 331 -1.88 9.33 -14.69
N SER A 332 -1.87 8.94 -15.96
CA SER A 332 -3.06 8.85 -16.80
C SER A 332 -3.04 7.57 -17.63
N VAL A 333 -4.18 6.90 -17.67
CA VAL A 333 -4.42 5.68 -18.43
C VAL A 333 -5.66 5.85 -19.28
N THR A 334 -5.56 5.55 -20.56
CA THR A 334 -6.68 5.58 -21.51
C THR A 334 -6.96 4.17 -22.00
N PHE A 335 -8.21 3.74 -21.85
CA PHE A 335 -8.63 2.40 -22.23
C PHE A 335 -10.10 2.40 -22.70
N GLN A 336 -10.48 1.33 -23.39
CA GLN A 336 -11.84 1.06 -23.86
C GLN A 336 -12.09 -0.44 -23.73
N ALA A 337 -12.79 -0.87 -22.68
CA ALA A 337 -13.19 -2.27 -22.58
C ALA A 337 -14.22 -2.63 -23.69
N PRO A 338 -14.38 -3.91 -24.07
CA PRO A 338 -15.30 -4.31 -25.15
C PRO A 338 -16.75 -3.83 -24.97
N GLU A 339 -17.21 -3.76 -23.73
CA GLU A 339 -18.53 -3.26 -23.31
C GLU A 339 -18.65 -1.74 -23.39
N MET A 340 -17.54 -1.01 -23.51
CA MET A 340 -17.53 0.45 -23.54
C MET A 340 -17.85 1.04 -24.91
N LYS A 341 -18.79 2.00 -24.89
CA LYS A 341 -19.20 2.75 -26.09
C LYS A 341 -18.11 3.71 -26.60
N GLN A 342 -17.20 4.14 -25.73
CA GLN A 342 -16.10 5.05 -26.04
C GLN A 342 -14.93 4.81 -25.08
N ALA A 343 -13.72 5.16 -25.51
CA ALA A 343 -12.57 5.18 -24.62
C ALA A 343 -12.72 6.24 -23.52
N VAL A 344 -12.19 5.93 -22.34
CA VAL A 344 -12.12 6.84 -21.19
C VAL A 344 -10.69 7.01 -20.74
N THR A 345 -10.33 8.22 -20.30
CA THR A 345 -9.04 8.47 -19.62
C THR A 345 -9.28 8.62 -18.14
N ILE A 346 -8.63 7.79 -17.32
CA ILE A 346 -8.64 7.90 -15.87
C ILE A 346 -7.22 8.15 -15.39
N GLY A 347 -7.07 9.06 -14.44
CA GLY A 347 -5.78 9.39 -13.89
C GLY A 347 -5.79 9.68 -12.40
N LEU A 348 -4.59 9.81 -11.87
CA LEU A 348 -4.30 10.11 -10.48
C LEU A 348 -3.19 11.16 -10.46
N ALA A 349 -3.47 12.29 -9.82
CA ALA A 349 -2.49 13.35 -9.61
C ALA A 349 -2.18 13.47 -8.11
N ALA A 350 -0.90 13.48 -7.77
CA ALA A 350 -0.39 13.69 -6.43
C ALA A 350 0.66 14.82 -6.41
N ASP A 351 0.63 15.63 -5.36
CA ASP A 351 1.67 16.62 -5.02
C ASP A 351 1.99 16.44 -3.55
N GLN A 352 3.24 16.19 -3.20
CA GLN A 352 3.67 15.79 -1.87
C GLN A 352 4.90 16.59 -1.48
N TYR A 353 4.94 17.02 -0.23
CA TYR A 353 6.05 17.70 0.42
C TYR A 353 6.43 16.93 1.66
N ALA A 354 7.73 16.85 1.92
CA ALA A 354 8.28 16.34 3.17
C ALA A 354 9.30 17.33 3.72
N TYR A 355 9.24 17.59 5.02
CA TYR A 355 10.02 18.62 5.69
C TYR A 355 10.27 18.26 7.16
N ASN A 356 11.02 19.09 7.88
CA ASN A 356 11.42 18.83 9.28
C ASN A 356 12.10 17.46 9.49
N PHE A 357 12.91 17.00 8.52
CA PHE A 357 13.65 15.75 8.65
C PHE A 357 14.51 15.71 9.93
N GLY A 358 14.34 14.66 10.73
CA GLY A 358 14.98 14.48 12.05
C GLY A 358 14.38 15.34 13.17
N LYS A 359 13.30 16.09 12.90
CA LYS A 359 12.60 16.98 13.82
C LYS A 359 11.09 16.95 13.60
N ALA A 360 10.54 15.79 13.21
CA ALA A 360 9.12 15.62 12.99
C ALA A 360 8.29 16.10 14.19
N THR A 361 7.10 16.62 13.90
CA THR A 361 6.16 17.04 14.93
C THR A 361 5.76 15.83 15.77
N LYS A 362 6.07 15.89 17.06
CA LYS A 362 5.77 14.80 17.99
C LYS A 362 4.26 14.67 18.18
N PHE A 363 3.80 13.43 18.25
CA PHE A 363 2.47 13.07 18.72
C PHE A 363 2.59 11.86 19.66
N THR A 364 1.52 11.59 20.39
CA THR A 364 1.42 10.42 21.27
C THR A 364 0.24 9.58 20.84
N ALA A 365 0.36 8.26 21.00
CA ALA A 365 -0.75 7.35 20.84
C ALA A 365 -1.95 7.77 21.71
N PRO A 366 -3.19 7.57 21.23
CA PRO A 366 -4.37 7.78 22.06
C PRO A 366 -4.33 6.94 23.34
N ALA A 367 -4.83 7.48 24.44
CA ALA A 367 -5.00 6.73 25.68
C ALA A 367 -6.01 5.58 25.50
N LYS A 368 -5.91 4.51 26.30
CA LYS A 368 -6.75 3.31 26.18
C LYS A 368 -8.26 3.60 26.20
N ASP A 369 -8.68 4.59 26.98
CA ASP A 369 -10.08 4.99 27.13
C ASP A 369 -10.60 5.87 25.97
N ALA A 370 -9.69 6.41 25.16
CA ALA A 370 -9.99 7.22 23.99
C ALA A 370 -10.39 6.40 22.75
N GLY A 371 -10.23 5.07 22.79
CA GLY A 371 -10.54 4.17 21.68
C GLY A 371 -11.58 3.10 22.02
N LEU A 372 -12.13 2.48 20.97
CA LEU A 372 -12.98 1.28 21.02
C LEU A 372 -12.46 0.26 20.00
N THR A 373 -12.25 -0.98 20.43
CA THR A 373 -11.93 -2.10 19.53
C THR A 373 -13.19 -2.74 18.99
N VAL A 374 -13.09 -3.54 17.93
CA VAL A 374 -14.24 -4.27 17.35
C VAL A 374 -14.87 -5.21 18.39
N GLU A 375 -14.07 -5.90 19.20
CA GLU A 375 -14.55 -6.81 20.24
C GLU A 375 -15.32 -6.07 21.34
N GLN A 376 -14.95 -4.83 21.65
CA GLN A 376 -15.69 -3.98 22.58
C GLN A 376 -17.03 -3.53 21.99
N LEU A 377 -17.09 -3.28 20.68
CA LEU A 377 -18.32 -2.92 19.96
C LEU A 377 -19.30 -4.10 19.84
N VAL A 378 -18.79 -5.32 19.65
CA VAL A 378 -19.61 -6.54 19.69
C VAL A 378 -20.21 -6.74 21.09
N LYS A 379 -19.45 -6.51 22.16
CA LYS A 379 -19.90 -6.67 23.55
C LYS A 379 -20.85 -5.58 24.03
N ASP A 380 -20.71 -4.36 23.52
CA ASP A 380 -21.59 -3.23 23.82
C ASP A 380 -22.06 -2.56 22.52
N GLU A 381 -23.18 -3.03 21.98
CA GLU A 381 -23.76 -2.49 20.75
C GLU A 381 -24.07 -0.98 20.85
N LYS A 382 -24.27 -0.43 22.05
CA LYS A 382 -24.52 1.01 22.22
C LYS A 382 -23.25 1.83 22.06
N ALA A 383 -22.08 1.23 22.22
CA ALA A 383 -20.79 1.90 22.06
C ALA A 383 -20.56 2.37 20.62
N ILE A 384 -21.26 1.78 19.63
CA ILE A 384 -21.25 2.25 18.23
C ILE A 384 -21.67 3.72 18.10
N ASN A 385 -22.47 4.24 19.05
CA ASN A 385 -22.87 5.65 19.07
C ASN A 385 -21.73 6.61 19.43
N SER A 386 -20.55 6.08 19.80
CA SER A 386 -19.34 6.88 19.87
C SER A 386 -18.89 7.37 18.50
N PHE A 387 -19.34 6.69 17.43
CA PHE A 387 -19.15 7.06 16.04
C PHE A 387 -20.43 7.68 15.47
N SER A 388 -20.27 8.84 14.85
CA SER A 388 -21.37 9.62 14.32
C SER A 388 -21.96 8.95 13.08
N ASP A 389 -23.30 8.86 13.02
CA ASP A 389 -24.05 8.46 11.83
C ASP A 389 -23.94 9.49 10.69
N LYS A 390 -23.32 10.63 10.96
CA LYS A 390 -23.05 11.72 10.02
C LYS A 390 -21.65 11.69 9.42
N GLY A 391 -20.80 10.75 9.85
CA GLY A 391 -19.38 10.66 9.49
C GLY A 391 -19.02 9.35 8.78
N PHE A 392 -17.74 9.19 8.44
CA PHE A 392 -17.24 8.04 7.67
C PHE A 392 -16.94 6.79 8.52
N VAL A 393 -16.67 6.95 9.82
CA VAL A 393 -16.13 5.86 10.64
C VAL A 393 -17.21 4.90 11.11
N ARG A 394 -18.44 5.37 11.35
CA ARG A 394 -19.53 4.52 11.81
C ARG A 394 -19.85 3.38 10.83
N PRO A 395 -20.06 3.60 9.52
CA PRO A 395 -20.31 2.50 8.58
C PRO A 395 -19.17 1.47 8.53
N ILE A 396 -17.92 1.92 8.71
CA ILE A 396 -16.75 1.03 8.77
C ILE A 396 -16.81 0.18 10.03
N ALA A 397 -17.04 0.81 11.18
CA ALA A 397 -17.14 0.12 12.47
C ALA A 397 -18.31 -0.90 12.47
N GLU A 398 -19.47 -0.54 11.93
CA GLU A 398 -20.63 -1.44 11.77
C GLU A 398 -20.26 -2.64 10.87
N SER A 399 -19.63 -2.40 9.71
CA SER A 399 -19.19 -3.48 8.82
C SER A 399 -18.18 -4.43 9.48
N MET A 400 -17.27 -3.91 10.32
CA MET A 400 -16.30 -4.74 11.05
C MET A 400 -16.97 -5.56 12.15
N VAL A 401 -17.95 -4.98 12.85
CA VAL A 401 -18.76 -5.69 13.86
C VAL A 401 -19.57 -6.82 13.20
N ASP A 402 -20.21 -6.55 12.08
CA ASP A 402 -20.98 -7.56 11.34
C ASP A 402 -20.09 -8.70 10.85
N GLN A 403 -18.89 -8.38 10.33
CA GLN A 403 -17.91 -9.39 9.94
C GLN A 403 -17.44 -10.23 11.13
N GLN A 404 -17.18 -9.61 12.28
CA GLN A 404 -16.76 -10.32 13.50
C GLN A 404 -17.86 -11.27 14.00
N LYS A 405 -19.11 -10.81 14.07
CA LYS A 405 -20.25 -11.65 14.46
C LYS A 405 -20.42 -12.85 13.52
N TRP A 406 -20.31 -12.62 12.20
CA TRP A 406 -20.38 -13.69 11.22
C TRP A 406 -19.27 -14.74 11.40
N MET A 407 -18.05 -14.32 11.74
CA MET A 407 -16.95 -15.25 12.04
C MET A 407 -17.18 -16.04 13.34
N GLU A 408 -17.71 -15.40 14.38
CA GLU A 408 -18.07 -16.05 15.64
C GLU A 408 -19.17 -17.11 15.43
N GLU A 409 -20.23 -16.77 14.67
CA GLU A 409 -21.29 -17.71 14.29
C GLU A 409 -20.74 -18.92 13.50
N MET A 410 -19.86 -18.67 12.52
CA MET A 410 -19.25 -19.75 11.72
C MET A 410 -18.35 -20.67 12.57
N ALA A 411 -17.63 -20.12 13.54
CA ALA A 411 -16.79 -20.91 14.44
C ALA A 411 -17.63 -21.79 15.37
N GLU A 412 -18.72 -21.26 15.93
CA GLU A 412 -19.66 -22.04 16.75
C GLU A 412 -20.31 -23.19 15.95
N ASP A 413 -20.68 -22.95 14.68
CA ASP A 413 -21.23 -23.97 13.79
C ASP A 413 -20.20 -25.09 13.52
N LEU A 414 -18.94 -24.75 13.27
CA LEU A 414 -17.86 -25.71 13.06
C LEU A 414 -17.56 -26.54 14.32
N GLU A 415 -17.49 -25.90 15.49
CA GLU A 415 -17.31 -26.60 16.78
C GLU A 415 -18.48 -27.56 17.06
N ALA A 416 -19.71 -27.15 16.74
CA ALA A 416 -20.90 -28.00 16.88
C ALA A 416 -20.87 -29.21 15.92
N GLU A 417 -20.40 -29.04 14.68
CA GLU A 417 -20.21 -30.14 13.72
C GLU A 417 -19.10 -31.11 14.14
N GLU A 418 -17.98 -30.62 14.68
CA GLU A 418 -16.88 -31.44 15.21
C GLU A 418 -17.30 -32.23 16.46
N ALA A 419 -18.07 -31.61 17.36
CA ALA A 419 -18.62 -32.27 18.54
C ALA A 419 -19.62 -33.38 18.18
N ALA A 420 -20.41 -33.19 17.10
CA ALA A 420 -21.36 -34.17 16.60
C ALA A 420 -20.72 -35.35 15.84
N THR A 421 -19.51 -35.16 15.30
CA THR A 421 -18.77 -36.20 14.56
C THR A 421 -17.86 -37.05 15.46
N THR A 422 -17.44 -36.54 16.62
CA THR A 422 -16.64 -37.28 17.64
C THR A 422 -17.47 -38.17 18.58
N THR A 423 -18.81 -38.11 18.52
CA THR A 423 -19.73 -38.96 19.30
C THR A 423 -20.30 -40.17 18.54
N LYS A 424 -19.77 -40.49 17.36
CA LYS A 424 -20.01 -41.75 16.63
C LYS A 424 -18.76 -42.61 16.61
#